data_AF-A0A059CLZ0-F1
#
_entry.id   AF-A0A059CLZ0-F1
#
_cell.length_a   1.000
_cell.length_b   1.000
_cell.length_c   1.000
_cell.angle_alpha   90.00
_cell.angle_beta   90.00
_cell.angle_gamma   90.00
#
_symmetry.space_group_name_H-M   'P 1'
#
loop_
_entity.id
_entity.type
_entity.pdbx_description
1 polymer ?
#
loop_
_entity_poly.entity_id
_entity_poly.type
_entity_poly.pdbx_seq_one_letter_code
_entity_poly.pdbx_strand_id
1 'polypeptide(L)'
;MGICMSSVPSEIHDTEDVQENAVFIDETNGKTKRNGSVHSRTGSKGLNQDAAILYQGYGKDDGVFCGVFDGHGKNGHLVSKLVRNHLPLLVLNQRNSLAKVKVTAVQDDCDQGSVPSRDLLEWRDAFISAFKVMDKEIKLQEGLDCSTSGSTAVVVIRQGEDLVIANLGDSRAVLGTLTEDGLRTVQLTTDLKPNVPSEADRIRKCKGRVLALKEEPHIQRVATPSGHAWPCHVPCFW
;
A
#
# COMPACT_ATOMS: atom_id res chain seq x y z
N MET A 1 31.03 -25.31 -15.33
CA MET A 1 29.81 -24.48 -15.28
C MET A 1 29.15 -24.72 -13.93
N GLY A 2 29.41 -23.86 -12.95
CA GLY A 2 28.81 -23.91 -11.62
C GLY A 2 27.91 -22.69 -11.44
N ILE A 3 26.65 -22.91 -11.12
CA ILE A 3 25.65 -21.87 -10.89
C ILE A 3 25.87 -21.35 -9.47
N CYS A 4 26.40 -20.14 -9.34
CA CYS A 4 26.58 -19.48 -8.06
C CYS A 4 25.23 -18.87 -7.63
N MET A 5 24.53 -19.54 -6.71
CA MET A 5 23.40 -18.95 -5.99
C MET A 5 23.96 -18.24 -4.75
N SER A 6 24.07 -16.91 -4.80
CA SER A 6 24.39 -16.12 -3.62
C SER A 6 23.14 -15.97 -2.76
N SER A 7 23.07 -16.74 -1.67
CA SER A 7 22.16 -16.50 -0.56
C SER A 7 22.62 -15.24 0.18
N VAL A 8 21.83 -14.17 0.11
CA VAL A 8 22.04 -12.98 0.95
C VAL A 8 21.45 -13.30 2.35
N PRO A 9 22.21 -13.13 3.44
CA PRO A 9 21.69 -13.38 4.78
C PRO A 9 20.60 -12.36 5.16
N SER A 10 19.52 -12.85 5.78
CA SER A 10 18.38 -12.08 6.26
C SER A 10 18.63 -11.36 7.59
N GLU A 11 19.85 -10.89 7.85
CA GLU A 11 20.22 -10.26 9.12
C GLU A 11 20.27 -8.74 8.97
N ILE A 12 19.19 -8.08 9.38
CA ILE A 12 19.15 -6.64 9.61
C ILE A 12 19.69 -6.42 11.02
N HIS A 13 20.79 -5.67 11.12
CA HIS A 13 21.41 -5.26 12.37
C HIS A 13 20.40 -4.60 13.33
N ASP A 14 20.23 -5.19 14.51
CA ASP A 14 19.63 -4.56 15.67
C ASP A 14 20.46 -3.33 16.05
N THR A 15 19.89 -2.15 15.81
CA THR A 15 20.39 -0.89 16.37
C THR A 15 19.37 -0.42 17.39
N GLU A 16 19.84 -0.19 18.62
CA GLU A 16 19.06 0.12 19.82
C GLU A 16 18.34 1.49 19.70
N ASP A 17 17.26 1.57 18.91
CA ASP A 17 16.05 2.40 19.10
C ASP A 17 15.01 2.08 17.99
N VAL A 18 14.78 0.79 17.69
CA VAL A 18 13.93 0.39 16.55
C VAL A 18 12.48 0.70 16.87
N GLN A 19 11.95 1.75 16.25
CA GLN A 19 10.52 1.96 16.15
C GLN A 19 9.92 0.83 15.30
N GLU A 20 9.58 -0.30 15.93
CA GLU A 20 9.20 -1.56 15.25
C GLU A 20 8.08 -1.39 14.21
N ASN A 21 7.23 -0.38 14.39
CA ASN A 21 6.11 -0.07 13.51
C ASN A 21 6.42 0.97 12.43
N ALA A 22 7.54 1.69 12.50
CA ALA A 22 7.93 2.70 11.51
C ALA A 22 9.39 2.48 11.07
N VAL A 23 9.58 2.01 9.84
CA VAL A 23 10.91 1.64 9.33
C VAL A 23 11.41 2.66 8.33
N PHE A 24 12.65 3.10 8.51
CA PHE A 24 13.38 3.89 7.52
C PHE A 24 14.45 3.01 6.86
N ILE A 25 14.44 2.93 5.54
CA ILE A 25 15.44 2.23 4.72
C ILE A 25 16.14 3.27 3.85
N ASP A 26 17.47 3.26 3.84
CA ASP A 26 18.29 4.09 2.97
C ASP A 26 19.25 3.24 2.13
N GLU A 27 18.92 3.04 0.85
CA GLU A 27 19.81 2.37 -0.12
C GLU A 27 20.77 3.32 -0.80
N THR A 28 20.71 4.61 -0.51
CA THR A 28 21.63 5.59 -1.10
C THR A 28 22.97 5.62 -0.38
N ASN A 29 23.14 4.84 0.71
CA ASN A 29 24.33 4.78 1.55
C ASN A 29 24.77 6.18 2.03
N GLY A 30 23.81 7.04 2.39
CA GLY A 30 24.07 8.41 2.82
C GLY A 30 24.63 9.35 1.74
N LYS A 31 24.67 8.93 0.47
CA LYS A 31 25.12 9.79 -0.64
C LYS A 31 24.11 10.88 -0.97
N THR A 32 22.86 10.70 -0.59
CA THR A 32 21.77 11.64 -0.85
C THR A 32 21.21 12.18 0.45
N LYS A 33 20.67 13.41 0.40
CA LYS A 33 20.03 14.03 1.56
C LYS A 33 18.76 13.26 1.91
N ARG A 34 18.50 13.06 3.21
CA ARG A 34 17.26 12.45 3.71
C ARG A 34 16.02 13.22 3.19
N ASN A 35 15.13 12.52 2.48
CA ASN A 35 13.97 13.12 1.81
C ASN A 35 12.67 13.09 2.63
N GLY A 36 12.71 12.58 3.87
CA GLY A 36 11.55 12.54 4.74
C GLY A 36 11.82 11.90 6.10
N SER A 37 10.76 11.79 6.90
CA SER A 37 10.75 11.09 8.19
C SER A 37 9.53 10.19 8.29
N VAL A 38 9.63 9.15 9.10
CA VAL A 38 8.53 8.22 9.38
C VAL A 38 8.47 7.98 10.87
N HIS A 39 7.25 7.91 11.42
CA HIS A 39 7.02 7.74 12.85
C HIS A 39 5.65 7.10 13.08
N SER A 40 5.57 6.17 14.03
CA SER A 40 4.33 5.52 14.49
C SER A 40 4.29 5.45 16.01
N ARG A 41 3.21 5.98 16.61
CA ARG A 41 3.04 6.02 18.07
C ARG A 41 1.82 5.23 18.46
N THR A 42 1.98 4.35 19.45
CA THR A 42 0.86 3.61 20.05
C THR A 42 -0.11 4.59 20.71
N GLY A 43 -1.39 4.52 20.30
CA GLY A 43 -2.48 5.28 20.91
C GLY A 43 -3.05 4.60 22.17
N SER A 44 -4.29 4.97 22.53
CA SER A 44 -5.00 4.40 23.69
C SER A 44 -5.74 3.09 23.42
N LYS A 45 -5.76 2.62 22.16
CA LYS A 45 -6.56 1.47 21.70
C LYS A 45 -5.89 0.09 21.91
N GLY A 46 -4.84 0.03 22.73
CA GLY A 46 -4.10 -1.21 23.00
C GLY A 46 -2.92 -1.40 22.06
N LEU A 47 -2.75 -2.62 21.53
CA LEU A 47 -1.65 -2.96 20.63
C LEU A 47 -1.67 -2.07 19.39
N ASN A 48 -0.53 -1.46 19.06
CA ASN A 48 -0.40 -0.67 17.85
C ASN A 48 -0.42 -1.60 16.63
N GLN A 49 -1.44 -1.42 15.79
CA GLN A 49 -1.64 -2.19 14.57
C GLN A 49 -1.17 -1.44 13.31
N ASP A 50 -0.69 -0.20 13.47
CA ASP A 50 -0.17 0.60 12.37
C ASP A 50 1.24 0.14 11.99
N ALA A 51 1.53 0.17 10.70
CA ALA A 51 2.87 0.04 10.17
C ALA A 51 3.15 1.15 9.16
N ALA A 52 4.38 1.64 9.10
CA ALA A 52 4.79 2.67 8.17
C ALA A 52 6.22 2.43 7.68
N ILE A 53 6.50 2.87 6.45
CA ILE A 53 7.82 2.76 5.84
C ILE A 53 8.17 4.04 5.07
N LEU A 54 9.44 4.41 5.17
CA LEU A 54 10.09 5.36 4.27
C LEU A 54 11.33 4.69 3.69
N TYR A 55 11.34 4.43 2.40
CA TYR A 55 12.40 3.72 1.69
C TYR A 55 13.00 4.64 0.62
N GLN A 56 14.20 5.13 0.90
CA GLN A 56 14.99 6.02 0.06
C GLN A 56 15.94 5.22 -0.85
N GLY A 57 16.08 5.65 -2.10
CA GLY A 57 16.77 4.88 -3.14
C GLY A 57 15.86 3.90 -3.90
N TYR A 58 14.54 4.03 -3.74
CA TYR A 58 13.57 3.11 -4.31
C TYR A 58 13.41 3.27 -5.83
N GLY A 59 13.76 2.22 -6.57
CA GLY A 59 13.58 2.16 -8.02
C GLY A 59 14.68 2.90 -8.79
N LYS A 60 14.34 4.01 -9.45
CA LYS A 60 15.26 4.83 -10.25
C LYS A 60 15.29 6.26 -9.73
N ASP A 61 16.31 7.01 -10.14
CA ASP A 61 16.42 8.47 -9.94
C ASP A 61 16.30 8.90 -8.47
N ASP A 62 17.02 8.20 -7.59
CA ASP A 62 16.99 8.40 -6.13
C ASP A 62 15.57 8.41 -5.56
N GLY A 63 14.72 7.56 -6.12
CA GLY A 63 13.31 7.50 -5.80
C GLY A 63 13.03 7.21 -4.31
N VAL A 64 11.82 7.54 -3.89
CA VAL A 64 11.39 7.37 -2.51
C VAL A 64 10.05 6.65 -2.49
N PHE A 65 9.94 5.58 -1.71
CA PHE A 65 8.69 4.91 -1.42
C PHE A 65 8.27 5.23 0.02
N CYS A 66 7.10 5.82 0.18
CA CYS A 66 6.47 6.08 1.47
C CYS A 66 5.20 5.24 1.57
N GLY A 67 5.01 4.49 2.64
CA GLY A 67 3.81 3.68 2.86
C GLY A 67 3.29 3.80 4.28
N VAL A 68 1.98 3.87 4.44
CA VAL A 68 1.27 3.76 5.73
C VAL A 68 0.19 2.69 5.62
N PHE A 69 0.12 1.85 6.65
CA PHE A 69 -0.68 0.63 6.69
C PHE A 69 -1.40 0.55 8.04
N ASP A 70 -2.70 0.84 8.05
CA ASP A 70 -3.55 0.74 9.25
C ASP A 70 -4.12 -0.68 9.35
N GLY A 71 -3.57 -1.48 10.25
CA GLY A 71 -3.99 -2.85 10.52
C GLY A 71 -5.24 -2.91 11.39
N HIS A 72 -6.13 -3.86 11.12
CA HIS A 72 -7.33 -4.08 11.92
C HIS A 72 -7.63 -5.56 12.11
N GLY A 73 -8.55 -5.86 13.04
CA GLY A 73 -8.87 -7.22 13.44
C GLY A 73 -7.85 -7.81 14.40
N LYS A 74 -8.01 -9.09 14.77
CA LYS A 74 -7.18 -9.73 15.80
C LYS A 74 -5.69 -9.72 15.42
N ASN A 75 -5.39 -9.93 14.14
CA ASN A 75 -4.04 -10.03 13.62
C ASN A 75 -3.63 -8.82 12.76
N GLY A 76 -4.32 -7.69 12.88
CA GLY A 76 -4.06 -6.50 12.04
C GLY A 76 -2.60 -6.03 12.05
N HIS A 77 -1.98 -6.05 13.23
CA HIS A 77 -0.56 -5.72 13.42
C HIS A 77 0.41 -6.66 12.64
N LEU A 78 0.04 -7.92 12.43
CA LEU A 78 0.85 -8.85 11.62
C LEU A 78 0.64 -8.56 10.14
N VAL A 79 -0.61 -8.32 9.72
CA VAL A 79 -0.94 -8.01 8.33
C VAL A 79 -0.27 -6.71 7.91
N SER A 80 -0.39 -5.62 8.68
CA SER A 80 0.21 -4.33 8.33
C SER A 80 1.74 -4.40 8.24
N LYS A 81 2.40 -5.12 9.16
CA LYS A 81 3.85 -5.36 9.12
C LYS A 81 4.27 -6.19 7.89
N LEU A 82 3.52 -7.23 7.56
CA LEU A 82 3.78 -8.06 6.37
C LEU A 82 3.65 -7.22 5.09
N VAL A 83 2.58 -6.44 4.97
CA VAL A 83 2.37 -5.53 3.83
C VAL A 83 3.51 -4.52 3.75
N ARG A 84 3.88 -3.87 4.85
CA ARG A 84 5.00 -2.92 4.92
C ARG A 84 6.30 -3.53 4.39
N ASN A 85 6.62 -4.75 4.81
CA ASN A 85 7.89 -5.38 4.50
C ASN A 85 7.95 -5.91 3.05
N HIS A 86 6.84 -6.41 2.50
CA HIS A 86 6.85 -7.11 1.21
C HIS A 86 6.36 -6.27 0.03
N LEU A 87 5.41 -5.34 0.24
CA LEU A 87 4.76 -4.59 -0.84
C LEU A 87 5.75 -3.78 -1.69
N PRO A 88 6.77 -3.09 -1.12
CA PRO A 88 7.72 -2.32 -1.93
C PRO A 88 8.43 -3.21 -2.97
N LEU A 89 8.89 -4.39 -2.56
CA LEU A 89 9.59 -5.33 -3.44
C LEU A 89 8.64 -5.94 -4.49
N LEU A 90 7.43 -6.33 -4.09
CA LEU A 90 6.42 -6.84 -5.02
C LEU A 90 6.13 -5.82 -6.12
N VAL A 91 5.90 -4.56 -5.76
CA VAL A 91 5.61 -3.49 -6.71
C VAL A 91 6.75 -3.29 -7.72
N LEU A 92 8.02 -3.28 -7.28
CA LEU A 92 9.17 -3.20 -8.19
C LEU A 92 9.26 -4.43 -9.11
N ASN A 93 9.08 -5.63 -8.56
CA ASN A 93 9.16 -6.87 -9.33
C ASN A 93 8.07 -6.93 -10.41
N GLN A 94 6.84 -6.53 -10.08
CA GLN A 94 5.74 -6.46 -11.04
C GLN A 94 6.04 -5.44 -12.14
N ARG A 95 6.51 -4.24 -11.78
CA ARG A 95 6.89 -3.20 -12.77
C ARG A 95 8.01 -3.68 -13.70
N ASN A 96 9.08 -4.24 -13.15
CA ASN A 96 10.22 -4.74 -13.91
C ASN A 96 9.82 -5.88 -14.86
N SER A 97 8.88 -6.73 -14.45
CA SER A 97 8.37 -7.82 -15.28
C SER A 97 7.53 -7.29 -16.45
N LEU A 98 6.67 -6.30 -16.19
CA LEU A 98 5.85 -5.65 -17.23
C LEU A 98 6.71 -4.90 -18.26
N ALA A 99 7.77 -4.22 -17.81
CA ALA A 99 8.70 -3.53 -18.71
C ALA A 99 9.40 -4.52 -19.67
N LYS A 100 9.83 -5.69 -19.18
CA LYS A 100 10.47 -6.73 -20.01
C LYS A 100 9.54 -7.29 -21.08
N VAL A 101 8.29 -7.58 -20.73
CA VAL A 101 7.29 -8.15 -21.65
C VAL A 101 6.91 -7.14 -22.75
N LYS A 102 6.83 -5.85 -22.43
CA LYS A 102 6.48 -4.81 -23.41
C LYS A 102 7.63 -4.49 -24.38
N VAL A 103 8.89 -4.56 -23.93
CA VAL A 103 10.06 -4.44 -24.82
C VAL A 103 10.08 -5.53 -25.89
N THR A 104 9.56 -6.72 -25.60
CA THR A 104 9.43 -7.80 -26.59
C THR A 104 8.20 -7.68 -27.51
N ALA A 105 7.24 -6.79 -27.23
CA ALA A 105 5.91 -6.86 -27.82
C ALA A 105 5.53 -5.73 -28.80
N VAL A 106 6.21 -4.58 -28.88
CA VAL A 106 5.73 -3.48 -29.76
C VAL A 106 6.87 -2.64 -30.38
N GLN A 107 7.14 -2.91 -31.68
CA GLN A 107 7.17 -1.88 -32.73
C GLN A 107 5.71 -1.65 -33.13
N ASP A 108 5.13 -0.51 -32.76
CA ASP A 108 4.00 0.10 -33.46
C ASP A 108 3.76 1.49 -32.87
N ASP A 109 4.04 2.49 -33.70
CA ASP A 109 3.78 3.90 -33.47
C ASP A 109 2.33 4.20 -33.86
N CYS A 110 1.54 4.74 -32.93
CA CYS A 110 0.49 5.69 -33.29
C CYS A 110 0.15 6.60 -32.11
N ASP A 111 0.26 7.90 -32.39
CA ASP A 111 0.04 9.04 -31.50
C ASP A 111 -1.45 9.47 -31.44
N GLN A 112 -1.74 10.30 -30.43
CA GLN A 112 -2.88 11.21 -30.22
C GLN A 112 -4.01 10.83 -29.23
N GLY A 113 -3.98 11.52 -28.08
CA GLY A 113 -5.14 11.86 -27.24
C GLY A 113 -4.98 11.51 -25.76
N SER A 114 -4.64 12.49 -24.90
CA SER A 114 -4.64 12.46 -23.42
C SER A 114 -4.36 11.10 -22.75
N VAL A 115 -3.42 10.33 -23.29
CA VAL A 115 -3.09 9.01 -22.75
C VAL A 115 -2.20 9.27 -21.52
N PRO A 116 -2.53 8.69 -20.34
CA PRO A 116 -1.62 8.74 -19.20
C PRO A 116 -0.24 8.27 -19.67
N SER A 117 0.84 8.92 -19.20
CA SER A 117 2.19 8.55 -19.62
C SER A 117 2.39 7.03 -19.47
N ARG A 118 3.11 6.42 -20.42
CA ARG A 118 3.33 4.97 -20.43
C ARG A 118 3.81 4.45 -19.07
N ASP A 119 4.64 5.25 -18.39
CA ASP A 119 5.15 4.98 -17.04
C ASP A 119 4.04 4.95 -15.98
N LEU A 120 3.05 5.84 -16.05
CA LEU A 120 1.90 5.83 -15.13
C LEU A 120 1.03 4.57 -15.31
N LEU A 121 0.82 4.11 -16.56
CA LEU A 121 0.09 2.88 -16.82
C LEU A 121 0.84 1.64 -16.30
N GLU A 122 2.16 1.60 -16.47
CA GLU A 122 3.00 0.54 -15.92
C GLU A 122 2.95 0.50 -14.39
N TRP A 123 3.02 1.66 -13.75
CA TRP A 123 2.86 1.76 -12.31
C TRP A 123 1.49 1.28 -11.83
N ARG A 124 0.41 1.73 -12.50
CA ARG A 124 -0.95 1.28 -12.20
C ARG A 124 -1.06 -0.24 -12.25
N ASP A 125 -0.61 -0.84 -13.34
CA ASP A 125 -0.70 -2.29 -13.55
C ASP A 125 0.20 -3.05 -12.54
N ALA A 126 1.38 -2.51 -12.22
CA ALA A 126 2.27 -3.05 -11.20
C ALA A 126 1.63 -3.06 -9.81
N PHE A 127 0.99 -1.96 -9.40
CA PHE A 127 0.28 -1.89 -8.12
C PHE A 127 -0.91 -2.85 -8.06
N ILE A 128 -1.74 -2.90 -9.10
CA ILE A 128 -2.89 -3.83 -9.14
C ILE A 128 -2.41 -5.29 -9.04
N SER A 129 -1.33 -5.64 -9.76
CA SER A 129 -0.74 -6.98 -9.69
C SER A 129 -0.15 -7.25 -8.30
N ALA A 130 0.61 -6.31 -7.75
CA ALA A 130 1.25 -6.44 -6.45
C ALA A 130 0.23 -6.59 -5.31
N PHE A 131 -0.86 -5.81 -5.30
CA PHE A 131 -1.93 -5.97 -4.31
C PHE A 131 -2.61 -7.34 -4.40
N LYS A 132 -2.84 -7.86 -5.61
CA LYS A 132 -3.40 -9.22 -5.80
C LYS A 132 -2.46 -10.31 -5.30
N VAL A 133 -1.15 -10.16 -5.54
CA VAL A 133 -0.15 -11.12 -5.04
C VAL A 133 -0.06 -11.04 -3.51
N MET A 134 0.01 -9.83 -2.96
CA MET A 134 0.03 -9.59 -1.53
C MET A 134 -1.19 -10.17 -0.82
N ASP A 135 -2.40 -9.96 -1.36
CA ASP A 135 -3.62 -10.55 -0.81
C ASP A 135 -3.58 -12.09 -0.75
N LYS A 136 -2.99 -12.73 -1.77
CA LYS A 136 -2.77 -14.18 -1.77
C LYS A 136 -1.71 -14.60 -0.75
N GLU A 137 -0.60 -13.88 -0.67
CA GLU A 137 0.47 -14.17 0.30
C GLU A 137 -0.02 -14.11 1.74
N ILE A 138 -0.85 -13.12 2.08
CA ILE A 138 -1.51 -12.98 3.39
C ILE A 138 -2.40 -14.19 3.67
N LYS A 139 -3.22 -14.60 2.70
CA LYS A 139 -4.13 -15.75 2.83
C LYS A 139 -3.42 -17.10 2.97
N LEU A 140 -2.17 -17.19 2.53
CA LEU A 140 -1.34 -18.40 2.62
C LEU A 140 -0.53 -18.47 3.92
N GLN A 141 -0.51 -17.42 4.75
CA GLN A 141 0.21 -17.46 6.02
C GLN A 141 -0.45 -18.45 7.00
N GLU A 142 0.28 -19.49 7.38
CA GLU A 142 -0.17 -20.44 8.40
C GLU A 142 -0.33 -19.74 9.76
N GLY A 143 -1.44 -20.01 10.44
CA GLY A 143 -1.74 -19.42 11.75
C GLY A 143 -2.26 -17.98 11.71
N LEU A 144 -2.36 -17.35 10.54
CA LEU A 144 -2.93 -16.01 10.37
C LEU A 144 -4.41 -16.08 9.98
N ASP A 145 -5.31 -15.91 10.94
CA ASP A 145 -6.73 -15.74 10.63
C ASP A 145 -6.98 -14.36 10.00
N CYS A 146 -7.12 -14.37 8.67
CA CYS A 146 -7.42 -13.21 7.83
C CYS A 146 -8.91 -13.09 7.46
N SER A 147 -9.79 -13.89 8.07
CA SER A 147 -11.24 -13.79 7.84
C SER A 147 -11.84 -12.48 8.36
N THR A 148 -11.18 -11.90 9.38
CA THR A 148 -11.56 -10.65 10.04
C THR A 148 -10.37 -9.73 10.32
N SER A 149 -9.17 -10.11 9.89
CA SER A 149 -7.96 -9.29 10.04
C SER A 149 -7.47 -8.82 8.68
N GLY A 150 -6.99 -7.57 8.62
CA GLY A 150 -6.59 -6.94 7.37
C GLY A 150 -5.76 -5.68 7.62
N SER A 151 -5.44 -4.98 6.54
CA SER A 151 -4.77 -3.68 6.61
C SER A 151 -5.23 -2.76 5.49
N THR A 152 -5.25 -1.46 5.75
CA THR A 152 -5.25 -0.46 4.67
C THR A 152 -3.85 -0.36 4.06
N ALA A 153 -3.73 0.32 2.92
CA ALA A 153 -2.47 0.70 2.33
C ALA A 153 -2.61 2.02 1.57
N VAL A 154 -1.90 3.06 2.01
CA VAL A 154 -1.63 4.25 1.21
C VAL A 154 -0.15 4.33 0.92
N VAL A 155 0.20 4.44 -0.35
CA VAL A 155 1.58 4.44 -0.84
C VAL A 155 1.79 5.64 -1.75
N VAL A 156 2.91 6.34 -1.55
CA VAL A 156 3.41 7.40 -2.42
C VAL A 156 4.81 7.03 -2.88
N ILE A 157 5.01 6.97 -4.19
CA ILE A 157 6.33 6.83 -4.81
C ILE A 157 6.68 8.15 -5.45
N ARG A 158 7.84 8.71 -5.08
CA ARG A 158 8.45 9.84 -5.77
C ARG A 158 9.56 9.33 -6.67
N GLN A 159 9.54 9.69 -7.96
CA GLN A 159 10.66 9.48 -8.89
C GLN A 159 10.92 10.79 -9.62
N GLY A 160 12.08 11.40 -9.39
CA GLY A 160 12.35 12.76 -9.87
C GLY A 160 11.29 13.76 -9.36
N GLU A 161 10.54 14.34 -10.30
CA GLU A 161 9.45 15.30 -10.07
C GLU A 161 8.06 14.65 -10.01
N ASP A 162 7.95 13.38 -10.40
CA ASP A 162 6.68 12.67 -10.47
C ASP A 162 6.30 12.01 -9.14
N LEU A 163 5.00 12.01 -8.86
CA LEU A 163 4.39 11.29 -7.75
C LEU A 163 3.40 10.24 -8.28
N VAL A 164 3.59 9.00 -7.85
CA VAL A 164 2.68 7.88 -8.09
C VAL A 164 2.04 7.51 -6.77
N ILE A 165 0.71 7.47 -6.74
CA ILE A 165 -0.05 7.33 -5.51
C ILE A 165 -1.01 6.15 -5.66
N ALA A 166 -0.97 5.23 -4.71
CA ALA A 166 -1.89 4.10 -4.62
C ALA A 166 -2.58 4.11 -3.26
N ASN A 167 -3.90 3.94 -3.24
CA ASN A 167 -4.69 3.89 -2.02
C ASN A 167 -5.63 2.69 -2.03
N LEU A 168 -5.72 2.01 -0.90
CA LEU A 168 -6.64 0.92 -0.64
C LEU A 168 -7.06 0.97 0.83
N GLY A 169 -8.30 1.37 1.08
CA GLY A 169 -8.84 1.68 2.40
C GLY A 169 -9.03 3.18 2.64
N ASP A 170 -9.08 3.56 3.91
CA ASP A 170 -9.41 4.92 4.37
C ASP A 170 -8.22 5.68 5.00
N SER A 171 -7.01 5.14 4.88
CA SER A 171 -5.77 5.91 5.03
C SER A 171 -5.68 7.00 3.94
N ARG A 172 -4.90 8.05 4.20
CA ARG A 172 -4.91 9.25 3.34
C ARG A 172 -3.54 9.86 3.10
N ALA A 173 -3.29 10.25 1.84
CA ALA A 173 -2.18 11.12 1.47
C ALA A 173 -2.67 12.55 1.22
N VAL A 174 -1.93 13.53 1.72
CA VAL A 174 -2.20 14.97 1.55
C VAL A 174 -0.92 15.67 1.13
N LEU A 175 -0.99 16.47 0.06
CA LEU A 175 0.11 17.32 -0.40
C LEU A 175 -0.06 18.72 0.18
N GLY A 176 0.99 19.24 0.81
CA GLY A 176 1.10 20.65 1.16
C GLY A 176 1.96 21.38 0.12
N THR A 177 1.46 22.48 -0.42
CA THR A 177 2.16 23.34 -1.37
C THR A 177 2.19 24.75 -0.81
N LEU A 178 3.37 25.35 -0.70
CA LEU A 178 3.50 26.76 -0.34
C LEU A 178 3.17 27.61 -1.57
N THR A 179 2.16 28.47 -1.45
CA THR A 179 1.78 29.47 -2.46
C THR A 179 2.04 30.87 -1.91
N GLU A 180 1.86 31.90 -2.75
CA GLU A 180 1.96 33.30 -2.30
C GLU A 180 0.98 33.61 -1.16
N ASP A 181 -0.20 33.00 -1.18
CA ASP A 181 -1.25 33.14 -0.15
C ASP A 181 -1.05 32.25 1.11
N GLY A 182 0.04 31.46 1.17
CA GLY A 182 0.35 30.57 2.29
C GLY A 182 0.30 29.08 1.96
N LEU A 183 0.09 28.23 2.97
CA LEU A 183 0.10 26.77 2.77
C LEU A 183 -1.25 26.29 2.21
N ARG A 184 -1.25 25.84 0.96
CA ARG A 184 -2.38 25.14 0.34
C ARG A 184 -2.25 23.64 0.55
N THR A 185 -3.32 22.98 0.96
CA THR A 185 -3.36 21.52 1.11
C THR A 185 -4.29 20.87 0.09
N VAL A 186 -3.86 19.75 -0.47
CA VAL A 186 -4.64 18.97 -1.45
C VAL A 186 -4.63 17.51 -1.01
N GLN A 187 -5.81 16.95 -0.76
CA GLN A 187 -5.96 15.52 -0.51
C GLN A 187 -5.76 14.77 -1.84
N LEU A 188 -4.80 13.84 -1.86
CA LEU A 188 -4.39 13.13 -3.08
C LEU A 188 -5.13 11.80 -3.29
N THR A 189 -5.75 11.27 -2.24
CA THR A 189 -6.45 9.99 -2.26
C THR A 189 -7.91 10.15 -1.86
N THR A 190 -8.79 9.29 -2.35
CA THR A 190 -10.18 9.23 -1.87
C THR A 190 -10.30 8.03 -0.91
N ASP A 191 -10.78 8.28 0.32
CA ASP A 191 -11.02 7.20 1.29
C ASP A 191 -12.06 6.21 0.75
N LEU A 192 -11.75 4.91 0.81
CA LEU A 192 -12.69 3.85 0.44
C LEU A 192 -13.61 3.51 1.60
N LYS A 193 -14.61 4.36 1.83
CA LYS A 193 -15.61 4.16 2.89
C LYS A 193 -16.87 3.45 2.36
N PRO A 194 -17.54 2.61 3.18
CA PRO A 194 -18.74 1.88 2.75
C PRO A 194 -19.90 2.77 2.27
N ASN A 195 -19.93 4.04 2.67
CA ASN A 195 -20.95 5.00 2.28
C ASN A 195 -20.62 5.78 0.99
N VAL A 196 -19.42 5.62 0.44
CA VAL A 196 -19.10 6.15 -0.90
C VAL A 196 -20.00 5.42 -1.91
N PRO A 197 -20.74 6.13 -2.78
CA PRO A 197 -21.74 5.51 -3.65
C PRO A 197 -21.20 4.34 -4.48
N SER A 198 -20.02 4.49 -5.09
CA SER A 198 -19.39 3.42 -5.88
C SER A 198 -19.04 2.19 -5.04
N GLU A 199 -18.55 2.39 -3.82
CA GLU A 199 -18.20 1.30 -2.90
C GLU A 199 -19.45 0.62 -2.35
N ALA A 200 -20.47 1.39 -1.97
CA ALA A 200 -21.76 0.85 -1.55
C ALA A 200 -22.37 -0.04 -2.64
N ASP A 201 -22.29 0.38 -3.91
CA ASP A 201 -22.78 -0.40 -5.04
C ASP A 201 -21.94 -1.66 -5.29
N ARG A 202 -20.61 -1.58 -5.17
CA ARG A 202 -19.72 -2.75 -5.21
C ARG A 202 -20.11 -3.76 -4.14
N ILE A 203 -20.28 -3.31 -2.90
CA ILE A 203 -20.67 -4.14 -1.75
C ILE A 203 -22.01 -4.84 -2.01
N ARG A 204 -23.03 -4.11 -2.47
CA ARG A 204 -24.35 -4.67 -2.79
C ARG A 204 -24.30 -5.70 -3.90
N LYS A 205 -23.54 -5.44 -4.98
CA LYS A 205 -23.32 -6.40 -6.09
C LYS A 205 -22.68 -7.69 -5.60
N CYS A 206 -21.80 -7.61 -4.60
CA CYS A 206 -21.19 -8.75 -3.92
C CYS A 206 -22.09 -9.38 -2.83
N LYS A 207 -23.39 -9.03 -2.78
CA LYS A 207 -24.37 -9.49 -1.78
C LYS A 207 -24.03 -9.09 -0.33
N GLY A 208 -23.14 -8.12 -0.13
CA GLY A 208 -22.87 -7.51 1.17
C GLY A 208 -23.92 -6.44 1.52
N ARG A 209 -23.87 -5.93 2.74
CA ARG A 209 -24.72 -4.85 3.24
C ARG A 209 -23.87 -3.73 3.83
N VAL A 210 -24.37 -2.51 3.76
CA VAL A 210 -23.80 -1.34 4.44
C VAL A 210 -24.75 -0.96 5.57
N LEU A 211 -24.26 -1.04 6.81
CA LEU A 211 -25.07 -0.83 8.02
C LEU A 211 -24.28 -0.02 9.05
N ALA A 212 -24.98 0.78 9.85
CA ALA A 212 -24.41 1.38 11.06
C ALA A 212 -24.98 0.70 12.30
N LEU A 213 -24.20 0.71 13.39
CA LEU A 213 -24.70 0.30 14.70
C LEU A 213 -25.65 1.38 15.24
N LYS A 214 -26.61 0.98 16.07
CA LYS A 214 -27.60 1.90 16.62
C LYS A 214 -26.94 2.96 17.51
N GLU A 215 -25.89 2.56 18.22
CA GLU A 215 -25.09 3.37 19.12
C GLU A 215 -24.14 4.31 18.36
N GLU A 216 -23.81 3.98 17.10
CA GLU A 216 -22.87 4.72 16.26
C GLU A 216 -23.43 4.93 14.84
N PRO A 217 -24.53 5.69 14.70
CA PRO A 217 -25.25 5.83 13.42
C PRO A 217 -24.40 6.50 12.32
N HIS A 218 -23.36 7.23 12.72
CA HIS A 218 -22.43 7.93 11.85
C HIS A 218 -21.31 7.01 11.29
N ILE A 219 -21.17 5.78 11.79
CA ILE A 219 -20.13 4.84 11.36
C ILE A 219 -20.76 3.71 10.54
N GLN A 220 -20.62 3.82 9.22
CA GLN A 220 -21.09 2.83 8.26
C GLN A 220 -20.06 1.71 8.13
N ARG A 221 -20.53 0.47 8.21
CA ARG A 221 -19.74 -0.75 8.21
C ARG A 221 -20.25 -1.70 7.14
N VAL A 222 -19.37 -2.56 6.66
CA VAL A 222 -19.75 -3.63 5.76
C VAL A 222 -20.16 -4.85 6.58
N ALA A 223 -21.30 -5.46 6.26
CA ALA A 223 -21.83 -6.64 6.92
C ALA A 223 -22.17 -7.74 5.92
N THR A 224 -22.01 -9.00 6.32
CA THR A 224 -22.44 -10.18 5.57
C THR A 224 -23.91 -10.50 5.85
N PRO A 225 -24.63 -11.17 4.92
CA PRO A 225 -26.04 -11.52 5.12
C PRO A 225 -26.34 -12.47 6.28
N SER A 226 -25.36 -13.28 6.71
CA SER A 226 -25.54 -14.36 7.69
C SER A 226 -24.89 -14.09 9.05
N GLY A 227 -24.28 -12.92 9.27
CA GLY A 227 -23.53 -12.63 10.51
C GLY A 227 -22.26 -13.47 10.70
N HIS A 228 -21.87 -14.27 9.71
CA HIS A 228 -20.63 -15.04 9.70
C HIS A 228 -19.53 -14.29 8.93
N ALA A 229 -18.27 -14.63 9.20
CA ALA A 229 -17.08 -14.02 8.61
C ALA A 229 -17.16 -13.92 7.07
N TRP A 230 -16.44 -12.94 6.51
CA TRP A 230 -16.38 -12.72 5.07
C TRP A 230 -15.91 -14.01 4.37
N PRO A 231 -16.59 -14.45 3.29
CA PRO A 231 -15.97 -15.44 2.42
C PRO A 231 -14.64 -14.87 1.92
N CYS A 232 -13.60 -15.70 1.86
CA CYS A 232 -12.20 -15.38 1.53
C CYS A 232 -11.97 -14.67 0.16
N HIS A 233 -13.02 -14.22 -0.50
CA HIS A 233 -13.04 -13.51 -1.77
C HIS A 233 -13.17 -11.98 -1.65
N VAL A 234 -13.41 -11.44 -0.45
CA VAL A 234 -13.12 -10.03 -0.18
C VAL A 234 -11.61 -9.92 0.05
N PRO A 235 -10.90 -8.98 -0.58
CA PRO A 235 -9.49 -8.81 -0.29
C PRO A 235 -9.33 -8.53 1.22
N CYS A 236 -8.25 -9.04 1.81
CA CYS A 236 -7.82 -8.67 3.17
C CYS A 236 -7.47 -7.18 3.28
N PHE A 237 -7.50 -6.49 2.14
CA PHE A 237 -7.56 -5.06 1.97
C PHE A 237 -9.01 -4.63 1.70
N TRP A 238 -9.52 -3.69 2.48
CA TRP A 238 -10.88 -3.16 2.33
C TRP A 238 -11.11 -2.45 0.99
#